data_AF-A0A2S5Y985-F1
#
_entry.id   AF-A0A2S5Y985-F1
#
_cell.length_a   1.000
_cell.length_b   1.000
_cell.length_c   1.000
_cell.angle_alpha   90.00
_cell.angle_beta   90.00
_cell.angle_gamma   90.00
#
_symmetry.space_group_name_H-M   'P 1'
#
loop_
_entity.id
_entity.type
_entity.pdbx_description
1 polymer ?
#
loop_
_entity_poly.entity_id
_entity_poly.type
_entity_poly.pdbx_seq_one_letter_code
_entity_poly.pdbx_strand_id
1 'polypeptide(L)'
;MCMVTGLESSAFHAGWRDAAHRRVKQVLLVGDETVLPWIQSLLIELPAQARGQVFVEVPEACGVPPLVAPGRVAVTWLGRSQRSGAPGTGESCRHGVALDRAVRAWVGEMSVVGGDYLWADDRHDFCAWIGGSGSVIAQLAADVEARVQSSAEHAR
;
A
#
# COMPACT_ATOMS: atom_id res chain seq x y z
N MET A 1 0.23 -6.12 -12.62
CA MET A 1 0.36 -5.12 -11.52
C MET A 1 0.44 -3.69 -12.07
N CYS A 2 0.06 -2.68 -11.28
CA CYS A 2 0.17 -1.25 -11.64
C CYS A 2 0.60 -0.43 -10.41
N MET A 3 1.43 0.60 -10.61
CA MET A 3 1.78 1.56 -9.55
C MET A 3 1.34 2.95 -10.01
N VAL A 4 0.64 3.67 -9.14
CA VAL A 4 0.15 5.03 -9.43
C VAL A 4 0.92 6.00 -8.56
N THR A 5 1.78 6.81 -9.16
CA THR A 5 2.53 7.89 -8.50
C THR A 5 2.04 9.25 -8.97
N GLY A 6 2.28 10.29 -8.18
CA GLY A 6 2.03 11.67 -8.58
C GLY A 6 1.58 12.56 -7.43
N LEU A 7 1.58 13.87 -7.65
CA LEU A 7 0.97 14.89 -6.79
C LEU A 7 -0.52 15.03 -7.12
N GLU A 8 -1.32 15.56 -6.17
CA GLU A 8 -2.77 15.75 -6.35
C GLU A 8 -3.10 16.52 -7.63
N SER A 9 -3.71 15.83 -8.59
CA SER A 9 -4.14 16.40 -9.86
C SER A 9 -5.29 15.59 -10.43
N SER A 10 -6.13 16.23 -11.26
CA SER A 10 -7.22 15.53 -11.96
C SER A 10 -6.73 14.34 -12.79
N ALA A 11 -5.53 14.45 -13.38
CA ALA A 11 -4.88 13.38 -14.13
C ALA A 11 -4.52 12.17 -13.23
N PHE A 12 -4.01 12.42 -12.03
CA PHE A 12 -3.74 11.38 -11.04
C PHE A 12 -5.03 10.62 -10.66
N HIS A 13 -6.10 11.33 -10.32
CA HIS A 13 -7.40 10.72 -9.98
C HIS A 13 -8.01 9.92 -11.14
N ALA A 14 -7.82 10.39 -12.39
CA ALA A 14 -8.23 9.62 -13.57
C ALA A 14 -7.41 8.33 -13.73
N GLY A 15 -6.09 8.40 -13.55
CA GLY A 15 -5.19 7.25 -13.59
C GLY A 15 -5.48 6.22 -12.48
N TRP A 16 -5.71 6.70 -11.26
CA TRP A 16 -6.11 5.86 -10.12
C TRP A 16 -7.41 5.11 -10.40
N ARG A 17 -8.46 5.82 -10.86
CA ARG A 17 -9.74 5.19 -11.18
C ARG A 17 -9.59 4.15 -12.30
N ASP A 18 -8.86 4.44 -13.37
CA ASP A 18 -8.65 3.46 -14.43
C ASP A 18 -7.95 2.19 -13.90
N ALA A 19 -6.85 2.38 -13.15
CA ALA A 19 -6.08 1.28 -12.58
C ALA A 19 -6.92 0.43 -11.62
N ALA A 20 -7.64 1.07 -10.68
CA ALA A 20 -8.46 0.39 -9.68
C ALA A 20 -9.71 -0.29 -10.24
N HIS A 21 -10.25 0.18 -11.38
CA HIS A 21 -11.49 -0.36 -11.96
C HIS A 21 -11.27 -1.40 -13.06
N ARG A 22 -10.21 -1.28 -13.87
CA ARG A 22 -10.10 -2.08 -15.11
C ARG A 22 -9.08 -3.21 -15.10
N ARG A 23 -8.09 -3.21 -14.19
CA ARG A 23 -6.89 -4.05 -14.38
C ARG A 23 -6.42 -4.85 -13.16
N VAL A 24 -6.93 -4.60 -11.95
CA VAL A 24 -6.35 -5.19 -10.73
C VAL A 24 -7.41 -5.86 -9.87
N LYS A 25 -7.05 -7.02 -9.30
CA LYS A 25 -7.93 -7.75 -8.37
C LYS A 25 -7.77 -7.25 -6.93
N GLN A 26 -6.69 -6.52 -6.64
CA GLN A 26 -6.37 -5.98 -5.32
C GLN A 26 -5.82 -4.55 -5.36
N VAL A 27 -6.04 -3.76 -4.31
CA VAL A 27 -5.47 -2.44 -4.09
C VAL A 27 -4.59 -2.40 -2.84
N LEU A 28 -3.49 -1.69 -2.91
CA LEU A 28 -2.60 -1.42 -1.79
C LEU A 28 -2.47 0.10 -1.62
N LEU A 29 -3.02 0.64 -0.54
CA LEU A 29 -2.88 2.05 -0.18
C LEU A 29 -1.97 2.16 1.03
N VAL A 30 -0.96 3.00 0.95
CA VAL A 30 0.03 3.12 2.02
C VAL A 30 0.30 4.59 2.28
N GLY A 31 0.29 4.98 3.54
CA GLY A 31 0.91 6.23 3.92
C GLY A 31 0.97 6.50 5.40
N ASP A 32 1.39 7.70 5.74
CA ASP A 32 1.48 8.18 7.11
C ASP A 32 0.34 9.16 7.44
N GLU A 33 0.40 9.74 8.63
CA GLU A 33 -0.55 10.76 9.08
C GLU A 33 -0.62 11.99 8.14
N THR A 34 0.44 12.27 7.37
CA THR A 34 0.56 13.48 6.54
C THR A 34 -0.27 13.39 5.26
N VAL A 35 -0.55 12.17 4.80
CA VAL A 35 -1.33 11.90 3.59
C VAL A 35 -2.68 11.24 3.87
N LEU A 36 -3.10 11.19 5.14
CA LEU A 36 -4.36 10.60 5.55
C LEU A 36 -5.59 11.15 4.80
N PRO A 37 -5.74 12.48 4.59
CA PRO A 37 -6.85 13.02 3.79
C PRO A 37 -6.86 12.48 2.35
N TRP A 38 -5.68 12.20 1.82
CA TRP A 38 -5.54 11.71 0.46
C TRP A 38 -5.94 10.24 0.34
N ILE A 39 -5.55 9.41 1.33
CA ILE A 39 -6.03 8.03 1.44
C ILE A 39 -7.55 7.97 1.53
N GLN A 40 -8.18 8.88 2.27
CA GLN A 40 -9.64 8.99 2.34
C GLN A 40 -10.26 9.25 0.96
N SER A 41 -9.72 10.21 0.20
CA SER A 41 -10.18 10.51 -1.16
C SER A 41 -10.06 9.28 -2.08
N LEU A 42 -8.92 8.59 -2.03
CA LEU A 42 -8.67 7.40 -2.84
C LEU A 42 -9.64 6.26 -2.50
N LEU A 43 -9.96 6.06 -1.22
CA LEU A 43 -10.92 5.06 -0.75
C LEU A 43 -12.35 5.31 -1.24
N ILE A 44 -12.76 6.58 -1.34
CA ILE A 44 -14.08 6.97 -1.86
C ILE A 44 -14.22 6.62 -3.35
N GLU A 45 -13.12 6.69 -4.11
CA GLU A 45 -13.10 6.42 -5.55
C GLU A 45 -13.07 4.93 -5.90
N LEU A 46 -12.83 4.07 -4.90
CA LEU A 46 -12.78 2.63 -5.10
C LEU A 46 -14.17 2.07 -5.43
N PRO A 47 -14.26 1.10 -6.36
CA PRO A 47 -15.50 0.39 -6.61
C PRO A 47 -15.89 -0.45 -5.38
N ALA A 48 -17.20 -0.72 -5.20
CA ALA A 48 -17.71 -1.47 -4.04
C ALA A 48 -17.13 -2.89 -3.92
N GLN A 49 -16.77 -3.50 -5.04
CA GLN A 49 -16.15 -4.83 -5.12
C GLN A 49 -14.62 -4.81 -4.96
N ALA A 50 -14.00 -3.64 -4.79
CA ALA A 50 -12.56 -3.53 -4.57
C ALA A 50 -12.15 -4.37 -3.35
N ARG A 51 -11.00 -5.02 -3.49
CA ARG A 51 -10.36 -5.80 -2.43
C ARG A 51 -8.98 -5.22 -2.20
N GLY A 52 -8.47 -5.28 -0.98
CA GLY A 52 -7.14 -4.72 -0.76
C GLY A 52 -6.75 -4.52 0.68
N GLN A 53 -5.66 -3.79 0.83
CA GLN A 53 -5.07 -3.45 2.11
C GLN A 53 -4.70 -1.98 2.14
N VAL A 54 -5.02 -1.32 3.25
CA VAL A 54 -4.57 0.02 3.59
C VAL A 54 -3.66 -0.07 4.80
N PHE A 55 -2.47 0.52 4.72
CA PHE A 55 -1.58 0.70 5.86
C PHE A 55 -1.43 2.18 6.13
N VAL A 56 -1.78 2.60 7.35
CA VAL A 56 -1.60 3.98 7.78
C VAL A 56 -0.71 4.04 9.01
N GLU A 57 0.46 4.65 8.88
CA GLU A 57 1.34 4.91 10.02
C GLU A 57 0.93 6.20 10.74
N VAL A 58 0.90 6.15 12.08
CA VAL A 58 0.55 7.29 12.94
C VAL A 58 1.45 7.29 14.17
N PRO A 59 1.68 8.44 14.83
CA PRO A 59 2.45 8.48 16.07
C PRO A 59 1.85 7.56 17.14
N GLU A 60 0.52 7.60 17.28
CA GLU A 60 -0.27 6.80 18.21
C GLU A 60 -1.55 6.36 17.50
N ALA A 61 -1.93 5.09 17.64
CA ALA A 61 -3.10 4.52 16.98
C ALA A 61 -4.35 4.55 17.86
N CYS A 62 -4.21 4.78 19.18
CA CYS A 62 -5.35 4.89 20.06
C CYS A 62 -6.17 6.16 19.76
N GLY A 63 -7.49 6.01 19.69
CA GLY A 63 -8.41 7.14 19.48
C GLY A 63 -8.51 7.67 18.03
N VAL A 64 -7.87 7.01 17.06
CA VAL A 64 -8.00 7.39 15.64
C VAL A 64 -9.35 6.90 15.10
N PRO A 65 -10.15 7.75 14.43
CA PRO A 65 -11.43 7.33 13.87
C PRO A 65 -11.25 6.27 12.76
N PRO A 66 -12.21 5.34 12.61
CA PRO A 66 -12.14 4.35 11.55
C PRO A 66 -12.19 5.02 10.17
N LEU A 67 -11.40 4.51 9.22
CA LEU A 67 -11.53 4.89 7.81
C LEU A 67 -12.64 4.09 7.16
N VAL A 68 -13.50 4.78 6.41
CA VAL A 68 -14.53 4.14 5.60
C VAL A 68 -13.87 3.56 4.36
N ALA A 69 -13.92 2.23 4.22
CA ALA A 69 -13.41 1.51 3.08
C ALA A 69 -14.45 0.51 2.56
N PRO A 70 -14.40 0.12 1.27
CA PRO A 70 -15.23 -0.97 0.76
C PRO A 70 -15.05 -2.26 1.56
N GLY A 71 -16.09 -3.08 1.69
CA GLY A 71 -16.13 -4.19 2.66
C GLY A 71 -15.09 -5.31 2.47
N ARG A 72 -14.28 -5.30 1.41
CA ARG A 72 -13.18 -6.25 1.18
C ARG A 72 -11.80 -5.57 1.22
N VAL A 73 -11.73 -4.32 1.64
CA VAL A 73 -10.50 -3.56 1.86
C VAL A 73 -10.26 -3.48 3.36
N ALA A 74 -9.17 -4.08 3.82
CA ALA A 74 -8.78 -4.02 5.23
C ALA A 74 -7.98 -2.75 5.50
N VAL A 75 -8.26 -2.07 6.61
CA VAL A 75 -7.50 -0.89 7.05
C VAL A 75 -6.73 -1.25 8.31
N THR A 76 -5.41 -1.06 8.28
CA THR A 76 -4.52 -1.36 9.39
C THR A 76 -3.78 -0.11 9.82
N TRP A 77 -4.02 0.31 11.06
CA TRP A 77 -3.30 1.40 11.71
C TRP A 77 -2.00 0.91 12.33
N LEU A 78 -0.91 1.61 12.06
CA LEU A 78 0.42 1.30 12.54
C LEU A 78 0.87 2.41 13.50
N GLY A 79 0.52 2.26 14.77
CA GLY A 79 0.96 3.17 15.84
C GLY A 79 2.43 2.98 16.16
N ARG A 80 3.23 4.04 16.05
CA ARG A 80 4.68 3.99 16.34
C ARG A 80 4.99 3.82 17.83
N SER A 81 4.21 4.45 18.70
CA SER A 81 4.37 4.43 20.16
C SER A 81 4.34 3.01 20.76
N GLN A 82 3.58 2.10 20.14
CA GLN A 82 3.38 0.72 20.62
C GLN A 82 4.36 -0.28 19.99
N ARG A 83 5.32 0.19 19.18
CA ARG A 83 6.22 -0.68 18.41
C ARG A 83 7.69 -0.40 18.71
N SER A 84 8.46 -1.48 18.73
CA SER A 84 9.92 -1.42 18.78
C SER A 84 10.52 -1.18 17.40
N GLY A 85 11.64 -0.48 17.38
CA GLY A 85 12.52 -0.26 16.24
C GLY A 85 13.23 -1.53 15.79
N ALA A 86 14.50 -1.43 15.43
CA ALA A 86 15.28 -2.59 14.97
C ALA A 86 15.32 -3.69 16.05
N PRO A 87 15.09 -4.98 15.71
CA PRO A 87 15.18 -6.07 16.68
C PRO A 87 16.54 -6.07 17.39
N GLY A 88 16.52 -6.21 18.72
CA GLY A 88 17.74 -6.25 19.53
C GLY A 88 18.36 -4.89 19.87
N THR A 89 17.83 -3.77 19.38
CA THR A 89 18.38 -2.43 19.72
C THR A 89 17.69 -1.77 20.91
N GLY A 90 16.47 -2.20 21.25
CA GLY A 90 15.65 -1.56 22.30
C GLY A 90 15.15 -0.16 21.92
N GLU A 91 15.42 0.30 20.70
CA GLU A 91 14.96 1.61 20.23
C GLU A 91 13.44 1.60 19.98
N SER A 92 12.82 2.77 20.09
CA SER A 92 11.44 2.99 19.66
C SER A 92 11.33 2.96 18.13
N CYS A 93 10.15 2.62 17.62
CA CYS A 93 9.90 2.61 16.17
C CYS A 93 10.03 4.02 15.58
N ARG A 94 11.02 4.20 14.69
CA ARG A 94 11.17 5.43 13.91
C ARG A 94 10.07 5.54 12.86
N HIS A 95 9.84 6.77 12.40
CA HIS A 95 8.90 7.06 11.32
C HIS A 95 9.27 6.27 10.04
N GLY A 96 8.25 5.70 9.39
CA GLY A 96 8.34 4.86 8.21
C GLY A 96 8.73 3.39 8.46
N VAL A 97 9.29 3.04 9.63
CA VAL A 97 9.80 1.67 9.88
C VAL A 97 8.65 0.67 10.06
N ALA A 98 7.57 1.06 10.72
CA ALA A 98 6.42 0.17 10.90
C ALA A 98 5.72 -0.07 9.55
N LEU A 99 5.60 0.99 8.77
CA LEU A 99 5.05 0.99 7.43
C LEU A 99 5.86 0.12 6.46
N ASP A 100 7.18 0.32 6.39
CA ASP A 100 8.09 -0.46 5.55
C ASP A 100 7.98 -1.97 5.81
N ARG A 101 8.00 -2.38 7.09
CA ARG A 101 7.86 -3.79 7.47
C ARG A 101 6.52 -4.39 7.04
N ALA A 102 5.43 -3.68 7.31
CA ALA A 102 4.08 -4.15 7.00
C ALA A 102 3.89 -4.31 5.48
N VAL A 103 4.35 -3.34 4.70
CA VAL A 103 4.27 -3.36 3.25
C VAL A 103 5.14 -4.43 2.66
N ARG A 104 6.40 -4.59 3.11
CA ARG A 104 7.29 -5.65 2.60
C ARG A 104 6.75 -7.05 2.90
N ALA A 105 6.18 -7.27 4.09
CA ALA A 105 5.53 -8.53 4.42
C ALA A 105 4.33 -8.80 3.50
N TRP A 106 3.43 -7.82 3.37
CA TRP A 106 2.25 -7.95 2.52
C TRP A 106 2.62 -8.18 1.04
N VAL A 107 3.55 -7.39 0.49
CA VAL A 107 4.03 -7.55 -0.89
C VAL A 107 4.75 -8.88 -1.08
N GLY A 108 5.51 -9.35 -0.09
CA GLY A 108 6.17 -10.66 -0.14
C GLY A 108 5.18 -11.84 -0.24
N GLU A 109 4.03 -11.74 0.43
CA GLU A 109 2.99 -12.76 0.41
C GLU A 109 2.04 -12.63 -0.80
N MET A 110 1.73 -11.40 -1.20
CA MET A 110 0.72 -11.12 -2.25
C MET A 110 1.33 -10.96 -3.64
N SER A 111 2.64 -10.74 -3.77
CA SER A 111 3.40 -10.84 -5.02
C SER A 111 4.09 -12.18 -5.15
N VAL A 112 3.33 -13.26 -5.29
CA VAL A 112 3.90 -14.51 -5.80
C VAL A 112 3.99 -14.36 -7.31
N VAL A 113 5.22 -14.28 -7.84
CA VAL A 113 5.47 -14.34 -9.28
C VAL A 113 4.96 -15.68 -9.77
N GLY A 114 4.00 -15.65 -10.69
CA GLY A 114 3.51 -16.84 -11.36
C GLY A 114 4.61 -17.47 -12.22
N GLY A 115 5.44 -18.32 -11.60
CA GLY A 115 6.50 -19.06 -12.28
C GLY A 115 6.64 -20.50 -11.78
N ASP A 116 6.50 -20.71 -10.46
CA ASP A 116 6.73 -22.04 -9.86
C ASP A 116 5.49 -22.93 -9.78
N TYR A 117 4.30 -22.40 -10.11
CA TYR A 117 3.05 -23.16 -10.02
C TYR A 117 2.20 -23.01 -11.28
N LEU A 118 1.96 -24.12 -11.97
CA LEU A 118 1.07 -24.22 -13.15
C LEU A 118 -0.40 -23.85 -12.84
N TRP A 119 -0.77 -23.63 -11.58
CA TRP A 119 -2.10 -23.19 -11.12
C TRP A 119 -2.10 -21.76 -10.56
N ALA A 120 -0.95 -21.06 -10.55
CA ALA A 120 -0.89 -19.67 -10.12
C ALA A 120 -1.80 -18.83 -11.04
N ASP A 121 -2.96 -18.44 -10.51
CA ASP A 121 -3.89 -17.51 -11.16
C ASP A 121 -3.28 -16.10 -11.12
N ASP A 122 -3.67 -15.25 -12.06
CA ASP A 122 -3.49 -13.78 -12.12
C ASP A 122 -4.08 -13.04 -10.88
N ARG A 123 -4.35 -13.75 -9.77
CA ARG A 123 -4.83 -13.26 -8.48
C ARG A 123 -3.82 -12.42 -7.70
N HIS A 124 -2.56 -12.41 -8.11
CA HIS A 124 -1.47 -11.69 -7.45
C HIS A 124 -1.23 -10.27 -8.00
N ASP A 125 -2.07 -9.82 -8.94
CA ASP A 125 -2.01 -8.47 -9.49
C ASP A 125 -2.70 -7.45 -8.58
N PHE A 126 -1.91 -6.51 -8.06
CA PHE A 126 -2.40 -5.34 -7.33
C PHE A 126 -2.05 -4.01 -7.99
N CYS A 127 -2.85 -2.98 -7.65
CA CYS A 127 -2.53 -1.57 -7.86
C CYS A 127 -2.05 -0.98 -6.54
N ALA A 128 -0.87 -0.35 -6.52
CA ALA A 128 -0.34 0.29 -5.32
C ALA A 128 -0.29 1.82 -5.46
N TRP A 129 -0.56 2.49 -4.35
CA TRP A 129 -0.24 3.90 -4.12
C TRP A 129 0.44 4.02 -2.75
N ILE A 130 1.57 4.71 -2.72
CA ILE A 130 2.38 4.93 -1.52
C ILE A 130 2.70 6.42 -1.44
N GLY A 131 2.26 7.06 -0.37
CA GLY A 131 2.53 8.48 -0.10
C GLY A 131 2.89 8.70 1.36
N GLY A 132 3.61 9.77 1.66
CA GLY A 132 3.99 10.11 3.01
C GLY A 132 5.28 10.92 3.05
N SER A 133 5.69 11.27 4.26
CA SER A 133 6.87 12.06 4.51
C SER A 133 8.10 11.19 4.81
N GLY A 134 9.28 11.74 4.55
CA GLY A 134 10.54 11.10 4.92
C GLY A 134 11.11 10.11 3.89
N SER A 135 12.40 9.84 4.02
CA SER A 135 13.18 9.05 3.07
C SER A 135 12.83 7.57 3.09
N VAL A 136 12.41 7.01 4.23
CA VAL A 136 12.03 5.60 4.34
C VAL A 136 10.80 5.30 3.49
N ILE A 137 9.78 6.16 3.56
CA ILE A 137 8.56 6.01 2.76
C ILE A 137 8.85 6.21 1.27
N ALA A 138 9.71 7.19 0.93
CA ALA A 138 10.13 7.40 -0.46
C ALA A 138 10.91 6.20 -1.04
N GLN A 139 11.82 5.62 -0.26
CA GLN A 139 12.57 4.42 -0.65
C GLN A 139 11.64 3.21 -0.79
N LEU A 140 10.70 3.03 0.14
CA LEU A 140 9.69 1.98 0.06
C LEU A 140 8.85 2.10 -1.22
N ALA A 141 8.41 3.31 -1.56
CA ALA A 141 7.67 3.56 -2.79
C ALA A 141 8.46 3.13 -4.03
N ALA A 142 9.74 3.52 -4.11
CA ALA A 142 10.64 3.13 -5.20
C ALA A 142 10.87 1.61 -5.26
N ASP A 143 11.05 0.94 -4.12
CA ASP A 143 11.25 -0.51 -4.04
C ASP A 143 10.01 -1.29 -4.52
N VAL A 144 8.81 -0.85 -4.11
CA VAL A 144 7.55 -1.47 -4.56
C VAL A 144 7.32 -1.21 -6.06
N GLU A 145 7.64 -0.01 -6.56
CA GLU A 145 7.59 0.30 -7.99
C GLU A 145 8.46 -0.64 -8.82
N ALA A 146 9.72 -0.76 -8.44
CA ALA A 146 10.68 -1.63 -9.13
C ALA A 146 10.19 -3.08 -9.17
N ARG A 147 9.56 -3.54 -8.07
CA ARG A 147 9.00 -4.89 -7.98
C ARG A 147 7.76 -5.07 -8.86
N VAL A 148 6.86 -4.09 -8.88
CA VAL A 148 5.68 -4.08 -9.77
C VAL A 148 6.11 -4.12 -11.23
N GLN A 149 7.13 -3.34 -11.61
CA GLN A 149 7.65 -3.29 -12.97
C GLN A 149 8.32 -4.60 -13.39
N SER A 150 9.21 -5.16 -12.55
CA SER A 150 9.87 -6.44 -12.82
C SER A 150 8.88 -7.59 -12.99
N SER A 151 7.78 -7.59 -12.21
CA SER A 151 6.73 -8.61 -12.34
C SER A 151 5.94 -8.48 -13.63
N ALA A 152 5.69 -7.24 -14.09
CA ALA A 152 5.02 -6.99 -15.37
C ALA A 152 5.85 -7.40 -16.59
N GLU A 153 7.18 -7.37 -16.48
CA GLU A 153 8.10 -7.84 -17.51
C GLU A 153 8.15 -9.37 -17.60
N HIS A 154 8.15 -10.08 -16.48
CA HIS A 154 8.13 -11.56 -16.45
C HIS A 154 6.81 -12.18 -16.94
N ALA A 155 5.71 -11.43 -16.94
CA ALA A 155 4.41 -11.88 -17.41
C ALA A 155 4.22 -11.77 -18.94
N ARG A 156 5.21 -11.27 -19.69
CA ARG A 156 5.19 -11.13 -21.16
C ARG A 156 6.03 -12.20 -21.84
#